data_AF-A0A9E5SG80-F1
#
_entry.id   AF-A0A9E5SG80-F1
#
_cell.length_a   1.000
_cell.length_b   1.000
_cell.length_c   1.000
_cell.angle_alpha   90.00
_cell.angle_beta   90.00
_cell.angle_gamma   90.00
#
_symmetry.space_group_name_H-M   'P 1'
#
loop_
_entity.id
_entity.type
_entity.pdbx_description
1 polymer ?
#
loop_
_entity_poly.entity_id
_entity_poly.type
_entity_poly.pdbx_seq_one_letter_code
_entity_poly.pdbx_strand_id
1 'polypeptide(L)'
;MASGKIILKRIGWVLLLVVVIGLSVAGVLWNRYLNKNSLLRHYEAPGKQDIFLLGTLHENHFNRWFNYSMEDVLSVVANVSPDVVFIEAREDIFREYAVVDGPVDMAVLYSYCVDHGLAIELIDWWVVDNDFRSNSTDNRRDDHIFENIESCLSEYDEDTTVLVVCGAGHFYEQASRMKGAGFERVSIDRPLNYFDGDGEFAYPDSIEKVWEARAFFYAYTYPEVIAQTPGLDEEIKAEFTEGNHDGFYAEQMKYCDLFEKDDLCSKRDG
;
A
#
# COMPACT_ATOMS: atom_id res chain seq x y z
N MET A 1 -47.27 28.20 -23.94
CA MET A 1 -46.92 26.78 -23.67
C MET A 1 -45.74 26.22 -24.50
N ALA A 2 -45.44 26.73 -25.71
CA ALA A 2 -44.33 26.21 -26.52
C ALA A 2 -42.91 26.57 -26.00
N SER A 3 -42.75 27.75 -25.37
CA SER A 3 -41.46 28.22 -24.86
C SER A 3 -40.88 27.35 -23.73
N GLY A 4 -41.72 26.86 -22.81
CA GLY A 4 -41.29 26.00 -21.70
C GLY A 4 -40.67 24.68 -22.16
N LYS A 5 -41.22 24.03 -23.19
CA LYS A 5 -40.68 22.77 -23.73
C LYS A 5 -39.29 22.93 -24.36
N ILE A 6 -38.99 24.09 -24.95
CA ILE A 6 -37.68 24.40 -25.52
C ILE A 6 -36.65 24.61 -24.41
N ILE A 7 -37.03 25.33 -23.34
CA ILE A 7 -36.18 25.56 -22.18
C ILE A 7 -35.84 24.24 -21.47
N LEU A 8 -36.84 23.39 -21.20
CA LEU A 8 -36.63 22.07 -20.60
C LEU A 8 -35.71 21.17 -21.43
N LYS A 9 -35.84 21.15 -22.77
CA LYS A 9 -34.92 20.40 -23.64
C LYS A 9 -33.49 20.94 -23.57
N ARG A 10 -33.32 22.26 -23.56
CA ARG A 10 -31.99 22.88 -23.45
C ARG A 10 -31.33 22.57 -22.10
N ILE A 11 -32.09 22.63 -21.00
CA ILE A 11 -31.61 22.24 -19.67
C ILE A 11 -31.19 20.77 -19.68
N GLY A 12 -32.01 19.88 -20.27
CA GLY A 12 -31.67 18.46 -20.39
C GLY A 12 -30.37 18.20 -21.16
N TRP A 13 -30.14 18.90 -22.28
CA TRP A 13 -28.89 18.80 -23.04
C TRP A 13 -27.67 19.32 -22.27
N VAL A 14 -27.82 20.42 -21.55
CA VAL A 14 -26.72 20.96 -20.72
C VAL A 14 -26.38 19.98 -19.60
N LEU A 15 -27.38 19.42 -18.91
CA LEU A 15 -27.15 18.41 -17.86
C LEU A 15 -26.48 17.17 -18.42
N LEU A 16 -26.94 16.64 -19.56
CA LEU A 16 -26.31 15.49 -20.21
C LEU A 16 -24.86 15.77 -20.57
N LEU A 17 -24.56 16.96 -21.12
CA LEU A 17 -23.20 17.36 -21.46
C LEU A 17 -22.30 17.42 -20.21
N VAL A 18 -22.78 18.01 -19.12
CA VAL A 18 -22.06 18.07 -17.84
C VAL A 18 -21.76 16.67 -17.31
N VAL A 19 -22.73 15.75 -17.38
CA VAL A 19 -22.54 14.35 -16.96
C VAL A 19 -21.49 13.65 -17.83
N VAL A 20 -21.56 13.80 -19.16
CA VAL A 20 -20.58 13.18 -20.07
C VAL A 20 -19.17 13.69 -19.81
N ILE A 21 -19.01 15.01 -19.60
CA ILE A 21 -17.71 15.60 -19.25
C ILE A 21 -17.22 15.06 -17.90
N GLY A 22 -18.09 15.03 -16.89
CA GLY A 22 -17.76 14.50 -15.57
C GLY A 22 -17.29 13.04 -15.62
N LEU A 23 -18.01 12.18 -16.34
CA LEU A 23 -17.63 10.78 -16.53
C LEU A 23 -16.33 10.63 -17.32
N SER A 24 -16.08 11.49 -18.31
CA SER A 24 -14.84 11.46 -19.08
C SER A 24 -13.63 11.84 -18.21
N VAL A 25 -13.76 12.89 -17.39
CA VAL A 25 -12.72 13.30 -16.44
C VAL A 25 -12.48 12.20 -15.41
N ALA A 26 -13.55 11.62 -14.85
CA ALA A 26 -13.43 10.51 -13.90
C ALA A 26 -12.72 9.30 -14.54
N GLY A 27 -13.07 8.94 -15.78
CA GLY A 27 -12.40 7.85 -16.50
C GLY A 27 -10.91 8.10 -16.76
N VAL A 28 -10.53 9.34 -17.10
CA VAL A 28 -9.12 9.72 -17.27
C VAL A 28 -8.36 9.66 -15.95
N LEU A 29 -8.95 10.18 -14.86
CA LEU A 29 -8.34 10.12 -13.54
C LEU A 29 -8.19 8.67 -13.05
N TRP A 30 -9.22 7.85 -13.24
CA TRP A 30 -9.18 6.41 -12.93
C TRP A 30 -8.03 5.73 -13.66
N ASN A 31 -7.96 5.91 -14.99
CA ASN A 31 -6.92 5.27 -15.79
C ASN A 31 -5.50 5.76 -15.47
N ARG A 32 -5.37 6.99 -14.96
CA ARG A 32 -4.07 7.59 -14.64
C ARG A 32 -3.60 7.27 -13.22
N TYR A 33 -4.51 7.15 -12.26
CA TYR A 33 -4.16 7.15 -10.84
C TYR A 33 -4.63 5.93 -10.06
N LEU A 34 -5.64 5.20 -10.53
CA LEU A 34 -6.28 4.11 -9.79
C LEU A 34 -6.29 2.78 -10.55
N ASN A 35 -5.78 2.77 -11.77
CA ASN A 35 -5.62 1.56 -12.56
C ASN A 35 -4.25 0.93 -12.22
N LYS A 36 -4.21 -0.38 -11.95
CA LYS A 36 -2.96 -1.12 -11.68
C LYS A 36 -1.85 -0.85 -12.70
N ASN A 37 -2.21 -0.54 -13.95
CA ASN A 37 -1.28 -0.12 -15.01
C ASN A 37 -0.43 1.10 -14.70
N SER A 38 -0.92 2.02 -13.87
CA SER A 38 -0.20 3.25 -13.52
C SER A 38 0.60 3.13 -12.22
N LEU A 39 0.49 1.99 -11.54
CA LEU A 39 1.07 1.71 -10.23
C LEU A 39 2.30 0.81 -10.30
N LEU A 40 2.81 0.47 -11.48
CA LEU A 40 4.11 -0.18 -11.65
C LEU A 40 5.04 0.72 -12.48
N ARG A 41 6.25 0.95 -11.99
CA ARG A 41 7.32 1.67 -12.70
C ARG A 41 8.64 0.94 -12.57
N HIS A 42 9.48 1.09 -13.58
CA HIS A 42 10.83 0.54 -13.61
C HIS A 42 11.84 1.67 -13.74
N TYR A 43 12.92 1.57 -12.97
CA TYR A 43 14.01 2.51 -12.92
C TYR A 43 15.34 1.77 -12.88
N GLU A 44 16.35 2.33 -13.53
CA GLU A 44 17.75 1.95 -13.31
C GLU A 44 18.34 2.93 -12.29
N ALA A 45 18.86 2.41 -11.18
CA ALA A 45 19.52 3.23 -10.16
C ALA A 45 20.90 3.68 -10.65
N PRO A 46 21.47 4.77 -10.10
CA PRO A 46 22.86 5.16 -10.40
C PRO A 46 23.90 4.07 -10.11
N GLY A 47 23.61 3.15 -9.19
CA GLY A 47 24.42 1.96 -8.90
C GLY A 47 24.14 0.76 -9.81
N LYS A 48 23.38 0.95 -10.90
CA LYS A 48 22.97 -0.07 -11.88
C LYS A 48 22.09 -1.20 -11.33
N GLN A 49 21.44 -1.00 -10.19
CA GLN A 49 20.35 -1.88 -9.75
C GLN A 49 19.08 -1.64 -10.57
N ASP A 50 18.33 -2.70 -10.86
CA ASP A 50 17.03 -2.65 -11.52
C ASP A 50 15.92 -2.51 -10.47
N ILE A 51 15.24 -1.36 -10.44
CA ILE A 51 14.28 -1.01 -9.39
C ILE A 51 12.86 -0.98 -9.94
N PHE A 52 12.04 -1.90 -9.49
CA PHE A 52 10.60 -1.88 -9.70
C PHE A 52 9.93 -1.20 -8.52
N LEU A 53 9.14 -0.17 -8.79
CA LEU A 53 8.32 0.51 -7.79
C LEU A 53 6.85 0.15 -8.03
N LEU A 54 6.21 -0.42 -7.02
CA LEU A 54 4.82 -0.89 -7.03
C LEU A 54 3.99 -0.11 -6.01
N GLY A 55 2.91 0.50 -6.48
CA GLY A 55 1.90 1.17 -5.66
C GLY A 55 0.75 0.22 -5.30
N THR A 56 0.35 0.20 -4.04
CA THR A 56 -0.78 -0.62 -3.54
C THR A 56 -1.97 0.25 -3.12
N LEU A 57 -3.13 -0.37 -2.89
CA LEU A 57 -4.36 0.30 -2.46
C LEU A 57 -4.77 -0.07 -1.02
N HIS A 58 -3.87 -0.71 -0.27
CA HIS A 58 -4.11 -1.23 1.08
C HIS A 58 -5.37 -2.09 1.16
N GLU A 59 -6.25 -1.84 2.12
CA GLU A 59 -7.51 -2.58 2.30
C GLU A 59 -8.43 -2.57 1.06
N ASN A 60 -8.23 -1.65 0.12
CA ASN A 60 -9.03 -1.61 -1.10
C ASN A 60 -8.72 -2.74 -2.08
N HIS A 61 -7.63 -3.51 -1.89
CA HIS A 61 -7.38 -4.74 -2.63
C HIS A 61 -8.49 -5.80 -2.45
N PHE A 62 -9.27 -5.68 -1.38
CA PHE A 62 -10.42 -6.56 -1.09
C PHE A 62 -11.70 -6.12 -1.80
N ASN A 63 -11.69 -4.95 -2.45
CA ASN A 63 -12.84 -4.44 -3.16
C ASN A 63 -12.70 -4.75 -4.66
N ARG A 64 -13.51 -5.71 -5.12
CA ARG A 64 -13.59 -6.16 -6.53
C ARG A 64 -13.80 -5.02 -7.54
N TRP A 65 -14.36 -3.89 -7.12
CA TRP A 65 -14.60 -2.73 -7.98
C TRP A 65 -13.31 -2.08 -8.49
N PHE A 66 -12.18 -2.23 -7.79
CA PHE A 66 -10.91 -1.64 -8.21
C PHE A 66 -10.18 -2.47 -9.27
N ASN A 67 -10.56 -3.74 -9.47
CA ASN A 67 -9.87 -4.67 -10.39
C ASN A 67 -8.33 -4.65 -10.20
N TYR A 68 -7.92 -4.55 -8.93
CA TYR A 68 -6.53 -4.60 -8.48
C TYR A 68 -6.50 -5.34 -7.14
N SER A 69 -6.36 -6.66 -7.18
CA SER A 69 -6.47 -7.56 -6.01
C SER A 69 -5.13 -7.82 -5.32
N MET A 70 -5.14 -8.59 -4.23
CA MET A 70 -3.89 -9.12 -3.65
C MET A 70 -3.20 -10.13 -4.56
N GLU A 71 -3.95 -10.89 -5.35
CA GLU A 71 -3.40 -11.78 -6.38
C GLU A 71 -2.56 -10.99 -7.39
N ASP A 72 -3.08 -9.85 -7.87
CA ASP A 72 -2.35 -8.96 -8.77
C ASP A 72 -1.01 -8.50 -8.16
N VAL A 73 -1.01 -8.15 -6.87
CA VAL A 73 0.21 -7.72 -6.16
C VAL A 73 1.22 -8.86 -6.05
N LEU A 74 0.79 -10.07 -5.69
CA LEU A 74 1.69 -11.22 -5.59
C LEU A 74 2.18 -11.71 -6.97
N SER A 75 1.34 -11.61 -8.01
CA SER A 75 1.76 -11.84 -9.40
C SER A 75 2.88 -10.91 -9.82
N VAL A 76 2.87 -9.64 -9.39
CA VAL A 76 3.99 -8.72 -9.67
C VAL A 76 5.26 -9.20 -8.99
N VAL A 77 5.21 -9.64 -7.73
CA VAL A 77 6.38 -10.20 -7.04
C VAL A 77 6.93 -11.40 -7.82
N ALA A 78 6.07 -12.33 -8.22
CA ALA A 78 6.46 -13.52 -8.98
C ALA A 78 7.06 -13.16 -10.35
N ASN A 79 6.41 -12.27 -11.10
CA ASN A 79 6.81 -11.93 -12.47
C ASN A 79 8.02 -10.99 -12.53
N VAL A 80 8.19 -10.10 -11.55
CA VAL A 80 9.44 -9.32 -11.40
C VAL A 80 10.58 -10.25 -11.00
N SER A 81 10.31 -11.28 -10.18
CA SER A 81 11.32 -12.17 -9.61
C SER A 81 12.47 -11.38 -8.95
N PRO A 82 12.18 -10.50 -7.98
CA PRO A 82 13.20 -9.67 -7.36
C PRO A 82 14.13 -10.49 -6.47
N ASP A 83 15.37 -10.03 -6.32
CA ASP A 83 16.32 -10.57 -5.33
C ASP A 83 15.92 -10.14 -3.91
N VAL A 84 15.33 -8.96 -3.77
CA VAL A 84 14.85 -8.39 -2.50
C VAL A 84 13.60 -7.53 -2.69
N VAL A 85 12.69 -7.60 -1.71
CA VAL A 85 11.46 -6.79 -1.67
C VAL A 85 11.54 -5.76 -0.54
N PHE A 86 11.36 -4.48 -0.84
CA PHE A 86 11.26 -3.44 0.18
C PHE A 86 9.78 -3.14 0.43
N ILE A 87 9.31 -3.17 1.68
CA ILE A 87 7.89 -2.98 2.01
C ILE A 87 7.66 -1.82 2.98
N GLU A 88 6.49 -1.20 2.89
CA GLU A 88 6.01 -0.14 3.78
C GLU A 88 5.64 -0.68 5.17
N ALA A 89 6.65 -1.06 5.95
CA ALA A 89 6.58 -1.33 7.39
C ALA A 89 7.81 -0.77 8.08
N ARG A 90 7.74 -0.54 9.40
CA ARG A 90 8.81 0.12 10.15
C ARG A 90 9.84 -0.89 10.67
N GLU A 91 11.11 -0.65 10.35
CA GLU A 91 12.20 -1.55 10.74
C GLU A 91 12.45 -1.58 12.26
N ASP A 92 12.35 -0.44 12.94
CA ASP A 92 12.54 -0.33 14.39
C ASP A 92 11.50 -1.14 15.16
N ILE A 93 10.23 -1.06 14.75
CA ILE A 93 9.15 -1.88 15.32
C ILE A 93 9.40 -3.36 15.10
N PHE A 94 9.83 -3.75 13.90
CA PHE A 94 10.14 -5.15 13.63
C PHE A 94 11.31 -5.65 14.47
N ARG A 95 12.39 -4.88 14.59
CA ARG A 95 13.57 -5.26 15.38
C ARG A 95 13.24 -5.39 16.87
N GLU A 96 12.37 -4.54 17.40
CA GLU A 96 12.02 -4.54 18.83
C GLU A 96 10.92 -5.54 19.19
N TYR A 97 9.88 -5.66 18.36
CA TYR A 97 8.68 -6.43 18.67
C TYR A 97 8.48 -7.67 17.79
N ALA A 98 9.29 -7.85 16.74
CA ALA A 98 9.10 -8.86 15.70
C ALA A 98 7.73 -8.73 15.00
N VAL A 99 7.27 -7.50 14.81
CA VAL A 99 5.96 -7.17 14.23
C VAL A 99 6.14 -6.42 12.91
N VAL A 100 5.42 -6.87 11.88
CA VAL A 100 5.25 -6.14 10.62
C VAL A 100 4.03 -5.25 10.78
N ASP A 101 4.26 -3.97 10.99
CA ASP A 101 3.25 -3.04 11.46
C ASP A 101 2.61 -2.17 10.36
N GLY A 102 3.02 -2.40 9.11
CA GLY A 102 2.45 -1.78 7.91
C GLY A 102 0.99 -2.20 7.63
N PRO A 103 0.40 -1.69 6.55
CA PRO A 103 -0.95 -2.08 6.13
C PRO A 103 -1.08 -3.59 5.78
N VAL A 104 -2.31 -4.07 5.64
CA VAL A 104 -2.63 -5.51 5.46
C VAL A 104 -1.93 -6.18 4.28
N ASP A 105 -1.80 -5.47 3.17
CA ASP A 105 -1.05 -5.87 1.98
C ASP A 105 0.45 -6.06 2.27
N MET A 106 1.04 -5.26 3.17
CA MET A 106 2.44 -5.42 3.58
C MET A 106 2.64 -6.67 4.44
N ALA A 107 1.67 -7.02 5.29
CA ALA A 107 1.69 -8.28 6.03
C ALA A 107 1.59 -9.50 5.09
N VAL A 108 0.74 -9.41 4.05
CA VAL A 108 0.64 -10.45 3.01
C VAL A 108 1.94 -10.56 2.22
N LEU A 109 2.52 -9.45 1.77
CA LEU A 109 3.80 -9.43 1.04
C LEU A 109 4.94 -10.00 1.88
N TYR A 110 5.05 -9.59 3.14
CA TYR A 110 6.05 -10.12 4.06
C TYR A 110 5.91 -11.64 4.19
N SER A 111 4.69 -12.12 4.40
CA SER A 111 4.40 -13.55 4.54
C SER A 111 4.76 -14.32 3.27
N TYR A 112 4.36 -13.81 2.10
CA TYR A 112 4.72 -14.39 0.81
C TYR A 112 6.23 -14.54 0.64
N CYS A 113 6.98 -13.49 0.97
CA CYS A 113 8.42 -13.50 0.86
C CYS A 113 9.07 -14.49 1.84
N VAL A 114 8.60 -14.57 3.09
CA VAL A 114 9.07 -15.56 4.07
C VAL A 114 8.83 -16.99 3.58
N ASP A 115 7.63 -17.28 3.10
CA ASP A 115 7.24 -18.63 2.66
C ASP A 115 8.01 -19.08 1.40
N HIS A 116 8.48 -18.12 0.59
CA HIS A 116 9.25 -18.36 -0.63
C HIS A 116 10.77 -18.14 -0.47
N GLY A 117 11.23 -17.76 0.71
CA GLY A 117 12.65 -17.49 0.98
C GLY A 117 13.23 -16.28 0.24
N LEU A 118 12.40 -15.27 -0.05
CA LEU A 118 12.82 -13.99 -0.62
C LEU A 118 13.35 -13.07 0.48
N ALA A 119 14.38 -12.28 0.17
CA ALA A 119 14.89 -11.25 1.07
C ALA A 119 13.89 -10.08 1.17
N ILE A 120 13.82 -9.44 2.33
CA ILE A 120 12.85 -8.38 2.63
C ILE A 120 13.52 -7.28 3.42
N GLU A 121 13.29 -6.02 3.04
CA GLU A 121 13.64 -4.84 3.83
C GLU A 121 12.39 -4.03 4.21
N LEU A 122 12.45 -3.34 5.34
CA LEU A 122 11.35 -2.55 5.89
C LEU A 122 11.71 -1.06 5.80
N ILE A 123 10.96 -0.29 5.01
CA ILE A 123 11.36 1.08 4.61
C ILE A 123 10.49 2.19 5.17
N ASP A 124 9.43 1.88 5.92
CA ASP A 124 8.52 2.90 6.43
C ASP A 124 9.09 3.71 7.59
N TRP A 125 8.54 4.90 7.80
CA TRP A 125 8.85 5.77 8.92
C TRP A 125 7.62 6.58 9.33
N TRP A 126 7.28 6.57 10.61
CA TRP A 126 6.40 7.56 11.23
C TRP A 126 6.51 7.47 12.75
N VAL A 127 6.21 8.59 13.41
CA VAL A 127 6.28 8.72 14.87
C VAL A 127 5.00 9.34 15.41
N VAL A 128 4.61 8.96 16.62
CA VAL A 128 3.56 9.66 17.37
C VAL A 128 4.23 10.74 18.22
N ASP A 129 4.07 11.99 17.80
CA ASP A 129 4.47 13.18 18.55
C ASP A 129 3.25 14.10 18.78
N ASN A 130 3.46 15.28 19.38
CA ASN A 130 2.36 16.21 19.67
C ASN A 130 1.72 16.85 18.42
N ASP A 131 2.34 16.67 17.25
CA ASP A 131 1.81 17.14 15.96
C ASP A 131 1.23 15.97 15.14
N PHE A 132 1.14 14.77 15.72
CA PHE A 132 0.68 13.56 15.03
C PHE A 132 -0.70 13.75 14.41
N ARG A 133 -0.83 13.26 13.17
CA ARG A 133 -2.09 13.17 12.45
C ARG A 133 -2.20 11.79 11.85
N SER A 134 -3.29 11.10 12.14
CA SER A 134 -3.59 9.79 11.56
C SER A 134 -3.62 9.87 10.03
N ASN A 135 -3.01 8.88 9.38
CA ASN A 135 -3.16 8.57 7.95
C ASN A 135 -2.75 9.68 6.94
N SER A 136 -1.81 10.57 7.29
CA SER A 136 -1.28 11.51 6.30
C SER A 136 0.06 11.02 5.71
N THR A 137 0.08 10.78 4.40
CA THR A 137 1.28 11.02 3.58
C THR A 137 1.68 12.47 3.76
N ASP A 138 2.89 12.71 4.23
CA ASP A 138 3.50 14.03 4.26
C ASP A 138 4.94 13.95 3.75
N ASN A 139 5.47 15.10 3.35
CA ASN A 139 6.82 15.14 2.77
C ASN A 139 7.89 14.63 3.73
N ARG A 140 7.73 14.80 5.04
CA ARG A 140 8.72 14.35 6.03
C ARG A 140 8.76 12.83 6.09
N ARG A 141 7.59 12.17 6.13
CA ARG A 141 7.51 10.70 6.04
C ARG A 141 8.07 10.19 4.72
N ASP A 142 7.70 10.81 3.61
CA ASP A 142 8.19 10.40 2.29
C ASP A 142 9.69 10.65 2.09
N ASP A 143 10.26 11.67 2.72
CA ASP A 143 11.71 11.91 2.73
C ASP A 143 12.43 10.80 3.50
N HIS A 144 11.94 10.41 4.68
CA HIS A 144 12.52 9.30 5.45
C HIS A 144 12.36 7.94 4.76
N ILE A 145 11.20 7.67 4.14
CA ILE A 145 11.02 6.46 3.32
C ILE A 145 12.07 6.42 2.21
N PHE A 146 12.32 7.55 1.53
CA PHE A 146 13.32 7.61 0.48
C PHE A 146 14.75 7.39 1.00
N GLU A 147 15.10 8.02 2.13
CA GLU A 147 16.38 7.81 2.81
C GLU A 147 16.59 6.33 3.17
N ASN A 148 15.54 5.66 3.66
CA ASN A 148 15.59 4.22 3.96
C ASN A 148 15.79 3.39 2.69
N ILE A 149 15.08 3.69 1.60
CA ILE A 149 15.29 3.03 0.30
C ILE A 149 16.74 3.18 -0.14
N GLU A 150 17.30 4.40 -0.12
CA GLU A 150 18.70 4.64 -0.53
C GLU A 150 19.70 3.93 0.40
N SER A 151 19.43 3.91 1.70
CA SER A 151 20.25 3.18 2.68
C SER A 151 20.25 1.68 2.37
N CYS A 152 19.07 1.06 2.21
CA CYS A 152 18.96 -0.36 1.87
C CYS A 152 19.65 -0.65 0.53
N LEU A 153 19.42 0.15 -0.52
CA LEU A 153 20.06 -0.04 -1.83
C LEU A 153 21.59 -0.04 -1.76
N SER A 154 22.18 0.73 -0.83
CA SER A 154 23.63 0.79 -0.64
C SER A 154 24.25 -0.50 -0.11
N GLU A 155 23.44 -1.40 0.44
CA GLU A 155 23.85 -2.71 0.97
C GLU A 155 23.84 -3.82 -0.09
N TYR A 156 23.22 -3.58 -1.25
CA TYR A 156 23.08 -4.54 -2.34
C TYR A 156 24.05 -4.26 -3.49
N ASP A 157 24.50 -5.33 -4.16
CA ASP A 157 25.43 -5.27 -5.28
C ASP A 157 24.83 -4.59 -6.51
N GLU A 158 25.70 -4.14 -7.42
CA GLU A 158 25.30 -3.78 -8.79
C GLU A 158 24.57 -4.98 -9.44
N ASP A 159 23.61 -4.73 -10.33
CA ASP A 159 22.76 -5.74 -10.99
C ASP A 159 21.68 -6.42 -10.12
N THR A 160 21.53 -6.03 -8.85
CA THR A 160 20.42 -6.52 -7.99
C THR A 160 19.07 -6.03 -8.51
N THR A 161 18.08 -6.92 -8.62
CA THR A 161 16.69 -6.56 -8.92
C THR A 161 15.92 -6.34 -7.62
N VAL A 162 15.41 -5.12 -7.42
CA VAL A 162 14.68 -4.71 -6.20
C VAL A 162 13.24 -4.39 -6.54
N LEU A 163 12.30 -4.93 -5.75
CA LEU A 163 10.90 -4.53 -5.81
C LEU A 163 10.54 -3.70 -4.57
N VAL A 164 10.31 -2.41 -4.75
CA VAL A 164 9.83 -1.51 -3.71
C VAL A 164 8.30 -1.45 -3.76
N VAL A 165 7.64 -1.79 -2.66
CA VAL A 165 6.18 -1.83 -2.54
C VAL A 165 5.69 -0.89 -1.44
N CYS A 166 4.83 0.05 -1.82
CA CYS A 166 4.26 1.04 -0.90
C CYS A 166 2.85 1.46 -1.35
N GLY A 167 2.09 2.12 -0.48
CA GLY A 167 0.80 2.68 -0.81
C GLY A 167 0.85 3.65 -2.00
N ALA A 168 -0.23 3.73 -2.78
CA ALA A 168 -0.29 4.55 -3.99
C ALA A 168 0.04 6.04 -3.76
N GLY A 169 -0.20 6.57 -2.56
CA GLY A 169 0.24 7.91 -2.17
C GLY A 169 1.77 8.03 -2.18
N HIS A 170 2.43 7.17 -1.41
CA HIS A 170 3.90 7.07 -1.35
C HIS A 170 4.49 6.76 -2.73
N PHE A 171 3.87 5.88 -3.51
CA PHE A 171 4.34 5.53 -4.87
C PHE A 171 4.62 6.77 -5.74
N TYR A 172 3.71 7.76 -5.76
CA TYR A 172 3.92 8.95 -6.60
C TYR A 172 5.01 9.86 -6.06
N GLU A 173 5.11 9.97 -4.74
CA GLU A 173 6.12 10.76 -4.03
C GLU A 173 7.52 10.16 -4.18
N GLN A 174 7.66 8.84 -4.00
CA GLN A 174 8.91 8.10 -4.18
C GLN A 174 9.35 8.10 -5.65
N ALA A 175 8.41 7.94 -6.58
CA ALA A 175 8.72 8.04 -8.00
C ALA A 175 9.28 9.42 -8.42
N SER A 176 8.86 10.50 -7.74
CA SER A 176 9.38 11.85 -7.92
C SER A 176 10.80 11.98 -7.35
N ARG A 177 11.01 11.45 -6.14
CA ARG A 177 12.31 11.46 -5.44
C ARG A 177 13.37 10.65 -6.18
N MET A 178 13.04 9.43 -6.63
CA MET A 178 13.92 8.61 -7.49
C MET A 178 14.40 9.39 -8.71
N LYS A 179 13.49 10.06 -9.41
CA LYS A 179 13.86 10.91 -10.56
C LYS A 179 14.78 12.08 -10.15
N GLY A 180 14.50 12.70 -9.01
CA GLY A 180 15.32 13.79 -8.46
C GLY A 180 16.74 13.34 -8.07
N ALA A 181 16.88 12.10 -7.60
CA ALA A 181 18.14 11.47 -7.23
C ALA A 181 18.93 10.90 -8.43
N GLY A 182 18.41 11.04 -9.66
CA GLY A 182 19.10 10.62 -10.87
C GLY A 182 18.81 9.19 -11.33
N PHE A 183 17.80 8.53 -10.78
CA PHE A 183 17.34 7.23 -11.28
C PHE A 183 16.75 7.41 -12.68
N GLU A 184 17.18 6.57 -13.61
CA GLU A 184 16.74 6.65 -14.99
C GLU A 184 15.48 5.81 -15.18
N ARG A 185 14.38 6.44 -15.61
CA ARG A 185 13.13 5.71 -15.84
C ARG A 185 13.26 4.82 -17.08
N VAL A 186 13.08 3.52 -16.88
CA VAL A 186 13.06 2.52 -17.95
C VAL A 186 11.60 2.26 -18.37
N SER A 187 11.38 2.08 -19.67
CA SER A 187 10.06 1.74 -20.19
C SER A 187 9.77 0.26 -19.97
N ILE A 188 8.63 -0.05 -19.35
CA ILE A 188 8.12 -1.41 -19.26
C ILE A 188 7.29 -1.69 -20.52
N ASP A 189 7.66 -2.71 -21.30
CA ASP A 189 6.78 -3.23 -22.34
C ASP A 189 5.65 -4.03 -21.67
N ARG A 190 4.40 -3.72 -22.02
CA ARG A 190 3.18 -4.38 -21.50
C ARG A 190 3.17 -4.57 -19.98
N PRO A 191 3.07 -3.49 -19.18
CA PRO A 191 3.07 -3.57 -17.71
C PRO A 191 1.98 -4.47 -17.14
N LEU A 192 0.86 -4.66 -17.86
CA LEU A 192 -0.22 -5.59 -17.48
C LEU A 192 0.26 -7.03 -17.28
N ASN A 193 1.25 -7.47 -18.05
CA ASN A 193 1.74 -8.83 -17.98
C ASN A 193 2.38 -9.17 -16.63
N TYR A 194 2.83 -8.18 -15.86
CA TYR A 194 3.34 -8.40 -14.51
C TYR A 194 2.24 -8.74 -13.50
N PHE A 195 1.00 -8.38 -13.80
CA PHE A 195 -0.15 -8.64 -12.93
C PHE A 195 -0.87 -9.95 -13.29
N ASP A 196 -0.50 -10.60 -14.39
CA ASP A 196 -1.11 -11.86 -14.79
C ASP A 196 -0.58 -13.01 -13.90
N GLY A 197 -1.50 -13.77 -13.31
CA GLY A 197 -1.18 -14.97 -12.52
C GLY A 197 -1.30 -16.25 -13.36
N ASP A 198 -0.45 -17.23 -13.06
CA ASP A 198 -0.39 -18.52 -13.78
C ASP A 198 -1.16 -19.66 -13.09
N GLY A 199 -1.83 -19.40 -11.96
CA GLY A 199 -2.41 -20.44 -11.11
C GLY A 199 -3.62 -20.00 -10.29
N GLU A 200 -4.08 -20.91 -9.43
CA GLU A 200 -5.10 -20.60 -8.44
C GLU A 200 -4.46 -19.81 -7.30
N PHE A 201 -5.04 -18.64 -7.00
CA PHE A 201 -4.58 -17.78 -5.91
C PHE A 201 -4.83 -18.42 -4.55
N ALA A 202 -3.82 -18.38 -3.69
CA ALA A 202 -3.92 -18.69 -2.27
C ALA A 202 -3.12 -17.65 -1.47
N TYR A 203 -3.59 -17.33 -0.28
CA TYR A 203 -2.80 -16.51 0.65
C TYR A 203 -1.57 -17.28 1.16
N PRO A 204 -0.48 -16.58 1.53
CA PRO A 204 0.71 -17.22 2.10
C PRO A 204 0.39 -17.95 3.41
N ASP A 205 0.99 -19.13 3.62
CA ASP A 205 0.77 -19.98 4.79
C ASP A 205 1.05 -19.24 6.11
N SER A 206 2.04 -18.33 6.14
CA SER A 206 2.42 -17.64 7.37
C SER A 206 1.52 -16.44 7.73
N ILE A 207 0.57 -16.05 6.88
CA ILE A 207 -0.14 -14.76 7.01
C ILE A 207 -0.92 -14.62 8.30
N GLU A 208 -1.61 -15.66 8.76
CA GLU A 208 -2.44 -15.59 9.97
C GLU A 208 -1.59 -15.25 11.18
N LYS A 209 -0.42 -15.89 11.31
CA LYS A 209 0.51 -15.64 12.41
C LYS A 209 1.08 -14.22 12.37
N VAL A 210 1.47 -13.75 11.18
CA VAL A 210 1.99 -12.38 11.00
C VAL A 210 0.92 -11.35 11.35
N TRP A 211 -0.31 -11.57 10.87
CA TRP A 211 -1.43 -10.68 11.11
C TRP A 211 -1.89 -10.68 12.57
N GLU A 212 -1.93 -11.85 13.23
CA GLU A 212 -2.25 -11.96 14.66
C GLU A 212 -1.25 -11.19 15.51
N ALA A 213 0.05 -11.33 15.24
CA ALA A 213 1.09 -10.58 15.95
C ALA A 213 0.91 -9.06 15.80
N ARG A 214 0.63 -8.60 14.57
CA ARG A 214 0.34 -7.19 14.29
C ARG A 214 -0.92 -6.71 15.01
N ALA A 215 -2.00 -7.47 14.94
CA ALA A 215 -3.27 -7.11 15.57
C ALA A 215 -3.12 -7.03 17.09
N PHE A 216 -2.41 -7.98 17.69
CA PHE A 216 -2.12 -7.97 19.12
C PHE A 216 -1.27 -6.75 19.51
N PHE A 217 -0.23 -6.46 18.72
CA PHE A 217 0.63 -5.30 18.95
C PHE A 217 -0.19 -4.01 18.98
N TYR A 218 -1.02 -3.74 17.98
CA TYR A 218 -1.82 -2.52 17.95
C TYR A 218 -2.96 -2.50 19.00
N ALA A 219 -3.48 -3.65 19.40
CA ALA A 219 -4.52 -3.72 20.42
C ALA A 219 -3.98 -3.50 21.85
N TYR A 220 -2.78 -4.00 22.15
CA TYR A 220 -2.33 -4.12 23.54
C TYR A 220 -0.94 -3.54 23.78
N THR A 221 0.02 -3.80 22.89
CA THR A 221 1.42 -3.38 23.11
C THR A 221 1.63 -1.91 22.76
N TYR A 222 1.21 -1.47 21.57
CA TYR A 222 1.42 -0.11 21.09
C TYR A 222 0.72 0.94 21.97
N PRO A 223 -0.52 0.73 22.46
CA PRO A 223 -1.13 1.61 23.45
C PRO A 223 -0.27 1.78 24.71
N GLU A 224 0.33 0.71 25.23
CA GLU A 224 1.22 0.79 26.39
C GLU A 224 2.50 1.59 26.10
N VAL A 225 3.08 1.40 24.91
CA VAL A 225 4.25 2.17 24.45
C VAL A 225 3.89 3.66 24.41
N ILE A 226 2.77 4.02 23.78
CA ILE A 226 2.31 5.40 23.67
C ILE A 226 1.98 6.01 25.04
N ALA A 227 1.35 5.26 25.94
CA ALA A 227 1.05 5.72 27.30
C ALA A 227 2.32 6.14 28.07
N GLN A 228 3.43 5.46 27.81
CA GLN A 228 4.72 5.66 28.49
C GLN A 228 5.61 6.69 27.81
N THR A 229 5.25 7.19 26.61
CA THR A 229 6.06 8.16 25.86
C THR A 229 6.22 9.48 26.64
N PRO A 230 7.46 9.85 27.04
CA PRO A 230 7.70 11.07 27.79
C PRO A 230 7.42 12.33 26.96
N GLY A 231 6.68 13.27 27.54
CA GLY A 231 6.41 14.58 26.92
C GLY A 231 5.32 14.57 25.83
N LEU A 232 4.71 13.42 25.55
CA LEU A 232 3.55 13.31 24.66
C LEU A 232 2.29 13.82 25.38
N ASP A 233 1.47 14.60 24.66
CA ASP A 233 0.24 15.19 25.17
C ASP A 233 -0.79 14.11 25.52
N GLU A 234 -1.50 14.30 26.63
CA GLU A 234 -2.47 13.32 27.13
C GLU A 234 -3.65 13.11 26.16
N GLU A 235 -4.00 14.13 25.36
CA GLU A 235 -5.00 14.00 24.30
C GLU A 235 -4.53 13.03 23.20
N ILE A 236 -3.28 13.16 22.75
CA ILE A 236 -2.70 12.23 21.77
C ILE A 236 -2.59 10.82 22.36
N LYS A 237 -2.15 10.69 23.62
CA LYS A 237 -2.13 9.38 24.28
C LYS A 237 -3.51 8.74 24.36
N ALA A 238 -4.55 9.53 24.64
CA ALA A 238 -5.92 9.03 24.74
C ALA A 238 -6.39 8.42 23.41
N GLU A 239 -5.99 8.97 22.25
CA GLU A 239 -6.34 8.40 20.94
C GLU A 239 -5.91 6.93 20.74
N PHE A 240 -4.83 6.51 21.41
CA PHE A 240 -4.30 5.14 21.33
C PHE A 240 -4.65 4.29 22.54
N THR A 241 -4.80 4.90 23.72
CA THR A 241 -4.98 4.17 24.99
C THR A 241 -6.44 4.00 25.38
N GLU A 242 -7.30 4.93 24.97
CA GLU A 242 -8.74 4.85 25.18
C GLU A 242 -9.40 4.13 24.00
N GLY A 243 -10.29 3.19 24.29
CA GLY A 243 -10.98 2.44 23.26
C GLY A 243 -11.34 1.03 23.69
N ASN A 244 -11.96 0.29 22.78
CA ASN A 244 -12.27 -1.12 22.97
C ASN A 244 -11.19 -1.96 22.29
N HIS A 245 -10.06 -2.15 22.95
CA HIS A 245 -8.91 -2.91 22.45
C HIS A 245 -9.25 -4.36 22.12
N ASP A 246 -10.03 -5.03 22.97
CA ASP A 246 -10.55 -6.37 22.72
C ASP A 246 -11.46 -6.40 21.49
N GLY A 247 -12.29 -5.37 21.32
CA GLY A 247 -13.15 -5.20 20.16
C GLY A 247 -12.36 -5.01 18.86
N PHE A 248 -11.32 -4.16 18.90
CA PHE A 248 -10.41 -3.97 17.78
C PHE A 248 -9.69 -5.28 17.42
N TYR A 249 -9.08 -5.96 18.40
CA TYR A 249 -8.41 -7.24 18.19
C TYR A 249 -9.36 -8.27 17.57
N ALA A 250 -10.55 -8.44 18.14
CA ALA A 250 -11.56 -9.37 17.61
C ALA A 250 -12.04 -9.00 16.20
N GLU A 251 -12.07 -7.71 15.85
CA GLU A 251 -12.36 -7.28 14.48
C GLU A 251 -11.21 -7.62 13.52
N GLN A 252 -9.95 -7.39 13.94
CA GLN A 252 -8.78 -7.74 13.14
C GLN A 252 -8.67 -9.26 12.92
N MET A 253 -9.07 -10.09 13.90
CA MET A 253 -9.05 -11.55 13.76
C MET A 253 -10.00 -12.07 12.68
N LYS A 254 -11.00 -11.27 12.26
CA LYS A 254 -11.84 -11.62 11.11
C LYS A 254 -11.08 -11.65 9.79
N TYR A 255 -9.87 -11.09 9.71
CA TYR A 255 -9.02 -11.24 8.53
C TYR A 255 -8.38 -12.63 8.47
N CYS A 256 -8.00 -13.22 9.61
CA CYS A 256 -7.49 -14.61 9.64
C CYS A 256 -8.51 -15.59 9.05
N ASP A 257 -9.78 -15.48 9.48
CA ASP A 257 -10.88 -16.26 8.90
C ASP A 257 -11.04 -16.10 7.38
N LEU A 258 -10.59 -14.98 6.81
CA LEU A 258 -10.70 -14.72 5.37
C LEU A 258 -9.45 -15.15 4.61
N PHE A 259 -8.27 -15.07 5.23
CA PHE A 259 -7.04 -15.64 4.71
C PHE A 259 -7.20 -17.16 4.54
N GLU A 260 -7.70 -17.86 5.58
CA GLU A 260 -7.94 -19.32 5.55
C GLU A 260 -8.86 -19.77 4.40
N LYS A 261 -9.81 -18.90 4.00
CA LYS A 261 -10.82 -19.22 2.99
C LYS A 261 -10.48 -18.73 1.59
N ASP A 262 -9.35 -18.04 1.43
CA ASP A 262 -9.00 -17.29 0.21
C ASP A 262 -10.13 -16.34 -0.26
N ASP A 263 -10.99 -15.88 0.65
CA ASP A 263 -12.29 -15.26 0.34
C ASP A 263 -12.36 -13.76 0.66
N LEU A 264 -11.22 -13.06 0.64
CA LEU A 264 -11.18 -11.64 0.97
C LEU A 264 -11.93 -10.74 -0.02
N CYS A 265 -12.26 -11.23 -1.22
CA CYS A 265 -13.02 -10.47 -2.21
C CYS A 265 -14.56 -10.53 -2.04
N SER A 266 -15.11 -11.28 -1.09
CA SER A 266 -16.58 -11.43 -0.93
C SER A 266 -17.24 -10.39 -0.01
N LYS A 267 -16.46 -9.59 0.73
CA LYS A 267 -16.97 -8.86 1.91
C LYS A 267 -17.67 -7.51 1.68
N ARG A 268 -18.09 -7.14 0.47
CA ARG A 268 -18.79 -5.85 0.23
C ARG A 268 -20.07 -5.91 -0.61
N ASP A 269 -20.74 -7.06 -0.67
CA ASP A 269 -22.11 -7.17 -1.21
C ASP A 269 -23.21 -7.17 -0.12
N GLY A 270 -22.90 -6.70 1.11
CA GLY A 270 -23.83 -6.59 2.24
C GLY A 270 -24.17 -5.15 2.60
#